data_AF-A0A8T4MBW1-F1
#
_entry.id   AF-A0A8T4MBW1-F1
#
_cell.length_a   1.000
_cell.length_b   1.000
_cell.length_c   1.000
_cell.angle_alpha   90.00
_cell.angle_beta   90.00
_cell.angle_gamma   90.00
#
_symmetry.space_group_name_H-M   'P 1'
#
loop_
_entity.id
_entity.type
_entity.pdbx_description
1 polymer ?
#
loop_
_entity_poly.entity_id
_entity_poly.type
_entity_poly.pdbx_seq_one_letter_code
_entity_poly.pdbx_strand_id
1 'polypeptide(L)'
;MLKENEIKILKELKNEDIVLDIGGWDRPFNRANYILDIHPFETRGFHGSQGGDKERFNKKTWILHDVCSRKKLPFKNNQFDFVICSHILEDIRDPLWLCSEIMRIGKKGYIEVPSMKIELTKGIMNKDYAGYYHHRWLVEIKNNLIIFRFKPHFIHKDKRFHFPSKFLKELSGKEKIDFLFWNKEFNSEERIQISRDKFEEFIYNYVKENYPRKFFYYLLDLKNEIYKFFISIKRVILPREYYHKYMNVKEIVSKC
;
A
#
# COMPACT_ATOMS: atom_id res chain seq x y z
N MET A 1 10.05 -4.85 5.93
CA MET A 1 10.30 -3.80 6.95
C MET A 1 11.56 -3.02 6.70
N LEU A 2 11.48 -1.69 6.74
CA LEU A 2 12.64 -0.80 6.82
C LEU A 2 13.41 -1.07 8.12
N LYS A 3 14.74 -1.24 8.04
CA LYS A 3 15.56 -1.65 9.19
C LYS A 3 15.47 -0.69 10.38
N GLU A 4 15.35 0.61 10.12
CA GLU A 4 15.16 1.63 11.17
C GLU A 4 13.84 1.43 11.94
N ASN A 5 12.76 1.07 11.24
CA ASN A 5 11.46 0.80 11.84
C ASN A 5 11.48 -0.49 12.64
N GLU A 6 12.16 -1.53 12.14
CA GLU A 6 12.38 -2.77 12.89
C GLU A 6 13.08 -2.51 14.24
N ILE A 7 14.16 -1.71 14.23
CA ILE A 7 14.88 -1.31 15.45
C ILE A 7 13.97 -0.51 16.38
N LYS A 8 13.15 0.40 15.84
CA LYS A 8 12.22 1.21 16.64
C LYS A 8 11.16 0.34 17.32
N ILE A 9 10.57 -0.62 16.60
CA ILE A 9 9.62 -1.59 17.17
C ILE A 9 10.28 -2.36 18.31
N LEU A 10 11.48 -2.91 18.10
CA LEU A 10 12.20 -3.67 19.14
C LEU A 10 12.51 -2.83 20.39
N LYS A 11 12.79 -1.53 20.23
CA LYS A 11 13.00 -0.62 21.37
C LYS A 11 11.71 -0.28 22.12
N GLU A 12 10.57 -0.27 21.42
CA GLU A 12 9.28 0.05 22.02
C GLU A 12 8.67 -1.13 22.78
N LEU A 13 8.93 -2.36 22.32
CA LEU A 13 8.37 -3.57 22.89
C LEU A 13 9.01 -3.91 24.24
N LYS A 14 8.17 -4.15 25.24
CA LYS A 14 8.55 -4.75 26.51
C LYS A 14 8.70 -6.26 26.35
N ASN A 15 9.30 -6.94 27.34
CA ASN A 15 9.49 -8.39 27.22
C ASN A 15 8.17 -9.17 27.34
N GLU A 16 7.26 -8.67 28.16
CA GLU A 16 5.93 -9.21 28.47
C GLU A 16 4.87 -8.90 27.39
N ASP A 17 5.12 -7.95 26.50
CA ASP A 17 4.19 -7.60 25.43
C ASP A 17 3.88 -8.81 24.54
N ILE A 18 2.60 -9.08 24.32
CA ILE A 18 2.11 -10.12 23.40
C ILE A 18 1.99 -9.52 22.00
N VAL A 19 2.81 -10.01 21.07
CA VAL A 19 2.96 -9.44 19.73
C VAL A 19 2.38 -10.39 18.67
N LEU A 20 1.60 -9.84 17.74
CA LEU A 20 1.12 -10.53 16.53
C LEU A 20 1.82 -9.97 15.29
N ASP A 21 2.25 -10.84 14.39
CA ASP A 21 2.70 -10.50 13.04
C ASP A 21 1.71 -11.07 12.00
N ILE A 22 1.02 -10.19 11.27
CA ILE A 22 0.06 -10.52 10.22
C ILE A 22 0.79 -10.47 8.88
N GLY A 23 0.75 -11.56 8.12
CA GLY A 23 1.52 -11.68 6.87
C GLY A 23 2.97 -12.09 7.07
N GLY A 24 3.29 -12.68 8.23
CA GLY A 24 4.66 -12.99 8.62
C GLY A 24 5.30 -14.17 7.88
N TRP A 25 4.71 -14.72 6.81
CA TRP A 25 5.26 -15.91 6.16
C TRP A 25 6.64 -15.71 5.53
N ASP A 26 6.83 -14.67 4.73
CA ASP A 26 8.05 -14.52 3.92
C ASP A 26 9.28 -14.15 4.77
N ARG A 27 9.08 -13.20 5.69
CA ARG A 27 10.08 -12.72 6.66
C ARG A 27 9.43 -12.54 8.04
N PRO A 28 9.25 -13.63 8.79
CA PRO A 28 8.67 -13.58 10.13
C PRO A 28 9.35 -12.55 11.03
N PHE A 29 8.57 -11.80 11.80
CA PHE A 29 9.09 -10.97 12.89
C PHE A 29 9.34 -11.84 14.11
N ASN A 30 10.61 -12.21 14.35
CA ASN A 30 11.04 -13.19 15.34
C ASN A 30 10.56 -12.88 16.77
N ARG A 31 10.50 -11.59 17.15
CA ARG A 31 9.95 -11.16 18.44
C ARG A 31 8.44 -11.40 18.57
N ALA A 32 7.70 -11.67 17.49
CA ALA A 32 6.27 -11.97 17.57
C ALA A 32 5.98 -13.27 18.34
N ASN A 33 4.93 -13.24 19.15
CA ASN A 33 4.43 -14.41 19.88
C ASN A 33 3.52 -15.26 18.99
N TYR A 34 2.76 -14.58 18.12
CA TYR A 34 1.83 -15.18 17.18
C TYR A 34 2.13 -14.70 15.76
N ILE A 35 1.92 -15.58 14.79
CA ILE A 35 1.93 -15.23 13.37
C ILE A 35 0.59 -15.65 12.77
N LEU A 36 0.03 -14.81 11.91
CA LEU A 36 -1.13 -15.15 11.10
C LEU A 36 -0.78 -15.02 9.63
N ASP A 37 -0.96 -16.10 8.86
CA ASP A 37 -0.68 -16.12 7.43
C ASP A 37 -1.53 -17.17 6.71
N ILE A 38 -1.68 -17.03 5.39
CA ILE A 38 -2.35 -18.02 4.54
C ILE A 38 -1.44 -19.22 4.23
N HIS A 39 -0.12 -19.07 4.40
CA HIS A 39 0.85 -20.13 4.17
C HIS A 39 1.16 -20.93 5.45
N PRO A 40 1.49 -22.23 5.32
CA PRO A 40 1.78 -23.10 6.46
C PRO A 40 3.14 -22.82 7.10
N PHE A 41 3.23 -23.06 8.41
CA PHE A 41 4.41 -22.84 9.26
C PHE A 41 5.71 -23.45 8.70
N GLU A 42 5.61 -24.63 8.11
CA GLU A 42 6.74 -25.40 7.57
C GLU A 42 7.44 -24.70 6.40
N THR A 43 6.77 -23.77 5.74
CA THR A 43 7.26 -23.10 4.53
C THR A 43 7.73 -21.66 4.77
N ARG A 44 7.70 -21.20 6.02
CA ARG A 44 8.01 -19.81 6.38
C ARG A 44 9.49 -19.46 6.15
N GLY A 45 9.76 -18.16 6.12
CA GLY A 45 11.11 -17.61 6.12
C GLY A 45 11.82 -17.76 4.77
N PHE A 46 11.05 -17.74 3.67
CA PHE A 46 11.60 -17.91 2.32
C PHE A 46 12.69 -16.87 2.01
N HIS A 47 12.54 -15.62 2.48
CA HIS A 47 13.59 -14.59 2.43
C HIS A 47 14.26 -14.31 3.79
N GLY A 48 14.25 -15.28 4.70
CA GLY A 48 14.85 -15.19 6.03
C GLY A 48 13.88 -14.64 7.09
N SER A 49 14.41 -13.91 8.06
CA SER A 49 13.62 -13.35 9.18
C SER A 49 13.99 -11.90 9.48
N GLN A 50 13.27 -11.30 10.43
CA GLN A 50 13.49 -9.94 10.95
C GLN A 50 13.07 -9.87 12.42
N GLY A 51 13.30 -8.75 13.12
CA GLY A 51 12.75 -8.53 14.47
C GLY A 51 13.45 -9.35 15.56
N GLY A 52 14.76 -9.54 15.43
CA GLY A 52 15.61 -10.28 16.38
C GLY A 52 16.08 -11.65 15.87
N ASP A 53 16.87 -12.35 16.67
CA ASP A 53 17.59 -13.56 16.22
C ASP A 53 16.92 -14.88 16.63
N LYS A 54 15.85 -14.82 17.43
CA LYS A 54 15.15 -16.00 17.97
C LYS A 54 13.66 -15.89 17.78
N GLU A 55 13.08 -16.85 17.07
CA GLU A 55 11.63 -17.01 16.95
C GLU A 55 11.00 -17.23 18.34
N ARG A 56 10.02 -16.40 18.70
CA ARG A 56 9.18 -16.58 19.90
C ARG A 56 7.87 -17.32 19.59
N PHE A 57 7.52 -17.44 18.31
CA PHE A 57 6.38 -18.21 17.84
C PHE A 57 6.79 -19.67 17.53
N ASN A 58 5.80 -20.54 17.41
CA ASN A 58 5.98 -21.94 16.99
C ASN A 58 4.72 -22.42 16.26
N LYS A 59 4.69 -23.69 15.83
CA LYS A 59 3.55 -24.28 15.11
C LYS A 59 2.19 -24.09 15.81
N LYS A 60 2.13 -24.01 17.14
CA LYS A 60 0.88 -23.78 17.90
C LYS A 60 0.42 -22.32 17.87
N THR A 61 1.34 -21.37 17.73
CA THR A 61 1.04 -19.94 17.64
C THR A 61 1.12 -19.40 16.21
N TRP A 62 1.23 -20.31 15.24
CA TRP A 62 1.06 -20.04 13.81
C TRP A 62 -0.39 -20.29 13.40
N ILE A 63 -1.08 -19.22 13.02
CA ILE A 63 -2.50 -19.24 12.71
C ILE A 63 -2.66 -19.23 11.19
N LEU A 64 -2.99 -20.39 10.63
CA LEU A 64 -3.28 -20.52 9.20
C LEU A 64 -4.65 -19.88 8.90
N HIS A 65 -4.66 -18.75 8.22
CA HIS A 65 -5.89 -17.99 7.97
C HIS A 65 -5.80 -17.13 6.70
N ASP A 66 -6.85 -17.18 5.87
CA ASP A 66 -7.04 -16.24 4.78
C ASP A 66 -7.68 -14.94 5.31
N VAL A 67 -6.90 -13.87 5.38
CA VAL A 67 -7.38 -12.53 5.78
C VAL A 67 -8.41 -11.95 4.82
N CYS A 68 -8.56 -12.47 3.60
CA CYS A 68 -9.62 -12.08 2.69
C CYS A 68 -10.91 -12.92 2.86
N SER A 69 -10.96 -13.88 3.78
CA SER A 69 -12.11 -14.76 3.96
C SER A 69 -13.33 -14.07 4.60
N ARG A 70 -13.18 -12.84 5.09
CA ARG A 70 -14.18 -12.06 5.87
C ARG A 70 -14.64 -12.71 7.17
N LYS A 71 -14.09 -13.86 7.55
CA LYS A 71 -14.32 -14.45 8.86
C LYS A 71 -13.53 -13.63 9.87
N LYS A 72 -14.12 -13.33 11.03
CA LYS A 72 -13.40 -12.66 12.13
C LYS A 72 -12.09 -13.40 12.40
N LEU A 73 -11.01 -12.63 12.56
CA LEU A 73 -9.72 -13.20 12.96
C LEU A 73 -9.92 -13.90 14.32
N PRO A 74 -9.33 -15.10 14.52
CA PRO A 74 -9.62 -15.99 15.66
C PRO A 74 -8.96 -15.52 16.97
N PHE A 75 -9.11 -14.24 17.28
CA PHE A 75 -8.51 -13.56 18.42
C PHE A 75 -9.55 -12.72 19.15
N LYS A 76 -9.36 -12.58 20.46
CA LYS A 76 -10.20 -11.74 21.32
C LYS A 76 -9.91 -10.26 21.06
N ASN A 77 -10.85 -9.41 21.47
CA ASN A 77 -10.64 -7.96 21.41
C ASN A 77 -9.46 -7.58 22.34
N ASN A 78 -8.59 -6.68 21.88
CA ASN A 78 -7.40 -6.21 22.61
C ASN A 78 -6.49 -7.33 23.14
N GLN A 79 -6.45 -8.48 22.45
CA GLN A 79 -5.61 -9.61 22.82
C GLN A 79 -4.11 -9.29 22.73
N PHE A 80 -3.72 -8.44 21.78
CA PHE A 80 -2.31 -8.14 21.50
C PHE A 80 -1.92 -6.75 21.98
N ASP A 81 -0.76 -6.67 22.63
CA ASP A 81 -0.15 -5.40 23.02
C ASP A 81 0.47 -4.68 21.83
N PHE A 82 0.86 -5.42 20.78
CA PHE A 82 1.37 -4.86 19.53
C PHE A 82 1.01 -5.74 18.34
N VAL A 83 0.54 -5.13 17.24
CA VAL A 83 0.24 -5.82 15.97
C VAL A 83 1.12 -5.26 14.86
N ILE A 84 1.82 -6.13 14.15
CA ILE A 84 2.60 -5.83 12.96
C ILE A 84 1.80 -6.29 11.74
N CYS A 85 1.70 -5.42 10.72
CA CYS A 85 1.11 -5.75 9.43
C CYS A 85 1.94 -5.06 8.34
N SER A 86 2.92 -5.77 7.79
CA SER A 86 3.86 -5.24 6.78
C SER A 86 3.67 -5.98 5.46
N HIS A 87 3.52 -5.21 4.37
CA HIS A 87 3.37 -5.72 3.02
C HIS A 87 2.20 -6.70 2.83
N ILE A 88 1.00 -6.25 3.19
CA ILE A 88 -0.25 -7.03 3.09
C ILE A 88 -1.39 -6.18 2.55
N LEU A 89 -1.57 -4.97 3.09
CA LEU A 89 -2.74 -4.14 2.79
C LEU A 89 -2.83 -3.75 1.31
N GLU A 90 -1.70 -3.69 0.61
CA GLU A 90 -1.62 -3.41 -0.83
C GLU A 90 -2.07 -4.59 -1.71
N ASP A 91 -2.01 -5.82 -1.21
CA ASP A 91 -2.24 -7.04 -1.97
C ASP A 91 -3.66 -7.60 -1.84
N ILE A 92 -4.31 -7.30 -0.72
CA ILE A 92 -5.56 -7.96 -0.34
C ILE A 92 -6.80 -7.30 -0.93
N ARG A 93 -7.89 -8.06 -1.02
CA ARG A 93 -9.14 -7.63 -1.66
C ARG A 93 -9.87 -6.53 -0.89
N ASP A 94 -9.86 -6.59 0.44
CA ASP A 94 -10.51 -5.61 1.30
C ASP A 94 -9.59 -5.23 2.46
N PRO A 95 -8.77 -4.19 2.29
CA PRO A 95 -7.88 -3.73 3.35
C PRO A 95 -8.60 -2.97 4.45
N LEU A 96 -9.76 -2.36 4.20
CA LEU A 96 -10.53 -1.66 5.24
C LEU A 96 -11.04 -2.62 6.30
N TRP A 97 -11.56 -3.77 5.86
CA TRP A 97 -11.98 -4.82 6.78
C TRP A 97 -10.82 -5.32 7.64
N LEU A 98 -9.65 -5.58 7.05
CA LEU A 98 -8.48 -6.01 7.83
C LEU A 98 -8.02 -4.90 8.79
N CYS A 99 -8.05 -3.63 8.38
CA CYS A 99 -7.76 -2.50 9.27
C CYS A 99 -8.70 -2.49 10.49
N SER A 100 -10.00 -2.72 10.30
CA SER A 100 -10.96 -2.82 11.41
C SER A 100 -10.66 -3.99 12.36
N GLU A 101 -10.27 -5.14 11.82
CA GLU A 101 -9.91 -6.31 12.63
C GLU A 101 -8.59 -6.08 13.38
N ILE A 102 -7.60 -5.43 12.77
CA ILE A 102 -6.33 -5.04 13.42
C ILE A 102 -6.62 -4.17 14.64
N MET A 103 -7.47 -3.14 14.49
CA MET A 103 -7.87 -2.28 15.61
C MET A 103 -8.68 -3.04 16.67
N ARG A 104 -9.50 -4.01 16.27
CA ARG A 104 -10.27 -4.82 17.22
C ARG A 104 -9.36 -5.67 18.10
N ILE A 105 -8.33 -6.30 17.54
CA ILE A 105 -7.51 -7.30 18.24
C ILE A 105 -6.27 -6.71 18.92
N GLY A 106 -5.80 -5.53 18.51
CA GLY A 106 -4.57 -4.92 18.98
C GLY A 106 -4.76 -3.61 19.74
N LYS A 107 -3.90 -3.35 20.73
CA LYS A 107 -3.90 -2.08 21.49
C LYS A 107 -3.13 -0.97 20.78
N LYS A 108 -2.09 -1.32 20.04
CA LYS A 108 -1.21 -0.45 19.24
C LYS A 108 -0.49 -1.30 18.19
N GLY A 109 0.24 -0.68 17.27
CA GLY A 109 0.94 -1.46 16.28
C GLY A 109 1.68 -0.67 15.21
N TYR A 110 2.13 -1.43 14.21
CA TYR A 110 2.90 -0.96 13.07
C TYR A 110 2.32 -1.49 11.77
N ILE A 111 2.11 -0.59 10.81
CA ILE A 111 1.69 -0.91 9.45
C ILE A 111 2.76 -0.38 8.48
N GLU A 112 3.10 -1.16 7.46
CA GLU A 112 4.01 -0.74 6.39
C GLU A 112 3.50 -1.26 5.05
N VAL A 113 3.56 -0.40 4.05
CA VAL A 113 3.15 -0.68 2.68
C VAL A 113 4.17 -0.09 1.71
N PRO A 114 4.27 -0.60 0.48
CA PRO A 114 4.97 0.05 -0.61
C PRO A 114 4.43 1.46 -0.82
N SER A 115 5.33 2.45 -0.92
CA SER A 115 4.93 3.83 -1.19
C SER A 115 4.38 3.99 -2.61
N MET A 116 3.60 5.05 -2.84
CA MET A 116 3.21 5.42 -4.20
C MET A 116 4.42 5.64 -5.14
N LYS A 117 5.57 6.10 -4.62
CA LYS A 117 6.80 6.25 -5.43
C LYS A 117 7.23 4.91 -6.03
N ILE A 118 7.30 3.85 -5.22
CA ILE A 118 7.71 2.54 -5.72
C ILE A 118 6.62 1.94 -6.61
N GLU A 119 5.34 2.06 -6.24
CA GLU A 119 4.24 1.52 -7.04
C GLU A 119 4.10 2.14 -8.44
N LEU A 120 4.53 3.40 -8.59
CA LEU A 120 4.54 4.11 -9.86
C LEU A 120 5.88 4.03 -10.58
N THR A 121 6.86 3.26 -10.11
CA THR A 121 8.18 3.14 -10.76
C THR A 121 8.27 1.91 -11.65
N LYS A 122 8.76 2.06 -12.88
CA LYS A 122 9.04 0.93 -13.77
C LYS A 122 10.29 0.16 -13.38
N GLY A 123 10.37 -1.12 -13.76
CA GLY A 123 11.62 -1.88 -13.66
C GLY A 123 11.91 -2.49 -12.29
N ILE A 124 10.90 -2.59 -11.41
CA ILE A 124 11.03 -3.26 -10.11
C ILE A 124 11.05 -4.78 -10.30
N MET A 125 9.99 -5.33 -10.89
CA MET A 125 9.91 -6.76 -11.25
C MET A 125 10.06 -6.99 -12.75
N ASN A 126 9.61 -6.02 -13.55
CA ASN A 126 9.67 -6.07 -15.00
C ASN A 126 9.80 -4.65 -15.56
N LYS A 127 10.45 -4.52 -16.72
CA LYS A 127 10.59 -3.25 -17.46
C LYS A 127 9.28 -2.73 -18.07
N ASP A 128 8.29 -3.60 -18.26
CA ASP A 128 7.08 -3.31 -19.04
C ASP A 128 5.98 -2.63 -18.21
N TYR A 129 5.94 -2.85 -16.89
CA TYR A 129 4.94 -2.28 -15.99
C TYR A 129 5.57 -1.55 -14.79
N ALA A 130 4.71 -0.82 -14.06
CA ALA A 130 5.07 0.01 -12.91
C ALA A 130 4.63 -0.66 -11.61
N GLY A 131 5.49 -0.61 -10.58
CA GLY A 131 5.25 -1.26 -9.30
C GLY A 131 5.29 -2.78 -9.38
N TYR A 132 4.61 -3.42 -8.45
CA TYR A 132 4.46 -4.87 -8.38
C TYR A 132 3.17 -5.31 -9.08
N TYR A 133 3.21 -6.47 -9.74
CA TYR A 133 2.09 -6.93 -10.57
C TYR A 133 0.88 -7.45 -9.77
N HIS A 134 1.11 -7.89 -8.53
CA HIS A 134 0.11 -8.50 -7.66
C HIS A 134 -0.59 -7.45 -6.77
N HIS A 135 0.04 -6.28 -6.57
CA HIS A 135 -0.50 -5.22 -5.73
C HIS A 135 -1.73 -4.58 -6.39
N ARG A 136 -2.80 -4.48 -5.62
CA ARG A 136 -4.11 -3.95 -6.03
C ARG A 136 -4.25 -2.45 -5.74
N TRP A 137 -3.58 -1.99 -4.69
CA TRP A 137 -3.80 -0.66 -4.14
C TRP A 137 -2.57 0.24 -4.30
N LEU A 138 -2.81 1.49 -4.65
CA LEU A 138 -1.93 2.60 -4.31
C LEU A 138 -2.32 3.05 -2.90
N VAL A 139 -1.40 2.91 -1.95
CA VAL A 139 -1.64 3.25 -0.55
C VAL A 139 -0.88 4.51 -0.20
N GLU A 140 -1.56 5.47 0.42
CA GLU A 140 -0.93 6.63 1.05
C GLU A 140 -1.19 6.56 2.55
N ILE A 141 -0.16 6.80 3.36
CA ILE A 141 -0.31 6.98 4.80
C ILE A 141 -0.04 8.44 5.15
N LYS A 142 -1.05 9.12 5.70
CA LYS A 142 -0.97 10.52 6.13
C LYS A 142 -1.38 10.65 7.57
N ASN A 143 -0.44 10.98 8.44
CA ASN A 143 -0.66 11.04 9.90
C ASN A 143 -1.25 9.72 10.39
N ASN A 144 -2.48 9.72 10.92
CA ASN A 144 -3.19 8.55 11.43
C ASN A 144 -4.29 8.05 10.48
N LEU A 145 -4.14 8.29 9.17
CA LEU A 145 -5.07 7.90 8.13
C LEU A 145 -4.35 7.09 7.03
N ILE A 146 -4.89 5.91 6.72
CA ILE A 146 -4.49 5.09 5.59
C ILE A 146 -5.52 5.27 4.47
N ILE A 147 -5.04 5.66 3.29
CA ILE A 147 -5.89 5.93 2.14
C ILE A 147 -5.59 4.89 1.06
N PHE A 148 -6.61 4.15 0.66
CA PHE A 148 -6.54 3.17 -0.42
C PHE A 148 -7.12 3.75 -1.70
N ARG A 149 -6.38 3.62 -2.82
CA ARG A 149 -6.87 3.88 -4.17
C ARG A 149 -6.60 2.68 -5.06
N PHE A 150 -7.54 2.33 -5.91
CA PHE A 150 -7.31 1.24 -6.84
C PHE A 150 -6.14 1.58 -7.78
N LYS A 151 -5.21 0.64 -7.96
CA LYS A 151 -4.04 0.82 -8.85
C LYS A 151 -4.48 0.74 -10.31
N PRO A 152 -4.48 1.86 -11.07
CA PRO A 152 -5.10 1.88 -12.37
C PRO A 152 -4.16 1.32 -13.45
N HIS A 153 -4.68 0.51 -14.37
CA HIS A 153 -3.86 -0.09 -15.44
C HIS A 153 -3.23 0.91 -16.42
N PHE A 154 -3.74 2.15 -16.51
CA PHE A 154 -3.22 3.15 -17.44
C PHE A 154 -1.79 3.60 -17.08
N ILE A 155 -1.34 3.42 -15.84
CA ILE A 155 -0.01 3.85 -15.37
C ILE A 155 1.13 3.14 -16.10
N HIS A 156 0.87 2.02 -16.76
CA HIS A 156 1.92 1.25 -17.43
C HIS A 156 2.28 1.79 -18.82
N LYS A 157 1.34 2.44 -19.50
CA LYS A 157 1.48 2.80 -20.93
C LYS A 157 2.05 4.18 -21.18
N ASP A 158 1.65 5.17 -20.38
CA ASP A 158 2.02 6.56 -20.60
C ASP A 158 3.05 7.04 -19.57
N LYS A 159 4.16 7.59 -20.07
CA LYS A 159 5.27 8.14 -19.27
C LYS A 159 4.84 9.31 -18.36
N ARG A 160 3.67 9.91 -18.58
CA ARG A 160 3.06 10.89 -17.68
C ARG A 160 2.71 10.31 -16.31
N PHE A 161 2.43 9.00 -16.23
CA PHE A 161 1.81 8.38 -15.06
C PHE A 161 2.71 7.41 -14.32
N HIS A 162 4.00 7.39 -14.63
CA HIS A 162 4.97 6.53 -13.96
C HIS A 162 6.38 7.13 -14.00
N PHE A 163 7.20 6.78 -13.00
CA PHE A 163 8.62 7.06 -12.99
C PHE A 163 9.39 6.09 -13.91
N PRO A 164 10.53 6.50 -14.49
CA PRO A 164 11.40 5.57 -15.23
C PRO A 164 12.09 4.56 -14.31
N SER A 165 12.65 3.51 -14.89
CA SER A 165 13.48 2.56 -14.14
C SER A 165 14.73 3.16 -13.51
N LYS A 166 15.23 4.29 -14.03
CA LYS A 166 16.35 5.01 -13.40
C LYS A 166 15.99 5.55 -12.01
N PHE A 167 14.74 5.99 -11.83
CA PHE A 167 14.27 6.56 -10.56
C PHE A 167 14.36 5.53 -9.42
N LEU A 168 14.22 4.23 -9.72
CA LEU A 168 14.39 3.16 -8.73
C LEU A 168 15.77 3.21 -8.02
N LYS A 169 16.82 3.62 -8.74
CA LYS A 169 18.17 3.75 -8.20
C LYS A 169 18.35 5.01 -7.35
N GLU A 170 17.48 6.00 -7.53
CA GLU A 170 17.50 7.27 -6.81
C GLU A 170 16.70 7.19 -5.50
N LEU A 171 15.75 6.24 -5.39
CA LEU A 171 14.94 6.05 -4.19
C LEU A 171 15.74 5.44 -3.03
N SER A 172 15.78 6.16 -1.91
CA SER A 172 16.23 5.61 -0.63
C SER A 172 15.25 4.56 -0.08
N GLY A 173 15.69 3.72 0.86
CA GLY A 173 14.81 2.71 1.48
C GLY A 173 13.57 3.31 2.14
N LYS A 174 13.71 4.49 2.76
CA LYS A 174 12.62 5.23 3.40
C LYS A 174 11.60 5.77 2.38
N GLU A 175 12.02 6.08 1.16
CA GLU A 175 11.10 6.57 0.12
C GLU A 175 10.35 5.46 -0.60
N LYS A 176 10.77 4.21 -0.44
CA LYS A 176 10.12 3.04 -1.05
C LYS A 176 8.91 2.54 -0.27
N ILE A 177 8.74 3.02 0.96
CA ILE A 177 7.71 2.54 1.88
C ILE A 177 6.96 3.72 2.50
N ASP A 178 5.69 3.53 2.77
CA ASP A 178 4.90 4.34 3.68
C ASP A 178 4.59 3.49 4.92
N PHE A 179 4.52 4.12 6.10
CA PHE A 179 4.30 3.39 7.34
C PHE A 179 3.55 4.19 8.39
N LEU A 180 2.89 3.47 9.30
CA LEU A 180 2.13 4.02 10.43
C LEU A 180 2.51 3.29 11.72
N PHE A 181 2.95 4.04 12.73
CA PHE A 181 2.88 3.60 14.12
C PHE A 181 1.58 4.15 14.71
N TRP A 182 0.64 3.27 15.07
CA TRP A 182 -0.66 3.65 15.61
C TRP A 182 -0.79 3.25 17.07
N ASN A 183 -1.63 3.96 17.82
CA ASN A 183 -1.92 3.69 19.22
C ASN A 183 -3.43 3.86 19.47
N LYS A 184 -4.05 2.81 20.00
CA LYS A 184 -5.51 2.64 20.19
C LYS A 184 -6.33 2.57 18.90
N GLU A 185 -6.18 3.55 18.01
CA GLU A 185 -6.99 3.66 16.81
C GLU A 185 -6.23 4.32 15.66
N PHE A 186 -6.68 4.04 14.44
CA PHE A 186 -6.31 4.76 13.23
C PHE A 186 -7.49 4.76 12.26
N ASN A 187 -7.47 5.67 11.29
CA ASN A 187 -8.51 5.74 10.28
C ASN A 187 -8.06 5.02 9.00
N SER A 188 -9.00 4.38 8.32
CA SER A 188 -8.78 3.84 6.98
C SER A 188 -9.95 4.22 6.08
N GLU A 189 -9.63 4.60 4.85
CA GLU A 189 -10.63 4.93 3.84
C GLU A 189 -10.21 4.43 2.46
N GLU A 190 -11.18 3.98 1.67
CA GLU A 190 -11.03 3.84 0.23
C GLU A 190 -11.52 5.13 -0.41
N ARG A 191 -10.68 5.71 -1.26
CA ARG A 191 -11.14 6.73 -2.20
C ARG A 191 -11.48 6.01 -3.48
N ILE A 192 -12.72 6.15 -3.93
CA ILE A 192 -13.22 5.51 -5.15
C ILE A 192 -13.06 6.51 -6.29
N GLN A 193 -12.21 6.16 -7.27
CA GLN A 193 -11.95 6.98 -8.45
C GLN A 193 -12.98 6.71 -9.55
N ILE A 194 -14.04 7.53 -9.60
CA ILE A 194 -15.01 7.49 -10.71
C ILE A 194 -14.49 8.30 -11.91
N SER A 195 -13.90 9.46 -11.64
CA SER A 195 -13.42 10.40 -12.65
C SER A 195 -11.99 10.06 -13.06
N ARG A 196 -11.85 9.41 -14.23
CA ARG A 196 -10.55 9.02 -14.77
C ARG A 196 -9.64 10.24 -15.00
N ASP A 197 -10.16 11.34 -15.51
CA ASP A 197 -9.44 12.59 -15.74
C ASP A 197 -8.87 13.20 -14.46
N LYS A 198 -9.66 13.23 -13.38
CA LYS A 198 -9.17 13.71 -12.08
C LYS A 198 -8.10 12.80 -11.52
N PHE A 199 -8.23 11.50 -11.71
CA PHE A 199 -7.20 10.57 -11.26
C PHE A 199 -5.92 10.63 -12.10
N GLU A 200 -6.04 10.77 -13.42
CA GLU A 200 -4.90 11.03 -14.32
C GLU A 200 -4.18 12.33 -13.92
N GLU A 201 -4.92 13.40 -13.63
CA GLU A 201 -4.38 14.67 -13.14
C GLU A 201 -3.66 14.51 -11.79
N PHE A 202 -4.25 13.78 -10.85
CA PHE A 202 -3.63 13.47 -9.57
C PHE A 202 -2.30 12.72 -9.72
N ILE A 203 -2.28 11.61 -10.49
CA ILE A 203 -1.06 10.82 -10.71
C ILE A 203 -0.02 11.63 -11.48
N TYR A 204 -0.44 12.41 -12.48
CA TYR A 204 0.47 13.27 -13.24
C TYR A 204 1.18 14.30 -12.35
N ASN A 205 0.40 15.00 -11.51
CA ASN A 205 0.96 15.99 -10.58
C ASN A 205 1.89 15.32 -9.57
N TYR A 206 1.50 14.16 -9.02
CA TYR A 206 2.35 13.39 -8.13
C TYR A 206 3.71 13.02 -8.77
N VAL A 207 3.70 12.51 -10.01
CA VAL A 207 4.92 12.17 -10.75
C VAL A 207 5.75 13.41 -11.07
N LYS A 208 5.10 14.53 -11.40
CA LYS A 208 5.76 15.81 -11.72
C LYS A 208 6.46 16.41 -10.52
N GLU A 209 5.80 16.43 -9.36
CA GLU A 209 6.35 16.96 -8.11
C GLU A 209 7.55 16.14 -7.61
N ASN A 210 7.48 14.81 -7.76
CA ASN A 210 8.51 13.91 -7.22
C ASN A 210 9.68 13.64 -8.18
N TYR A 211 9.57 14.01 -9.46
CA TYR A 211 10.64 13.75 -10.43
C TYR A 211 10.79 14.83 -11.52
N PRO A 212 11.04 16.10 -11.17
CA PRO A 212 11.06 17.22 -12.12
C PRO A 212 12.24 17.13 -13.12
N ARG A 213 12.01 16.52 -14.30
CA ARG A 213 12.92 16.54 -15.45
C ARG A 213 12.80 17.85 -16.23
N LYS A 214 13.43 18.91 -15.73
CA LYS A 214 13.38 20.30 -16.23
C LYS A 214 12.96 20.48 -17.71
N PHE A 215 13.63 19.86 -18.68
CA PHE A 215 13.30 20.01 -20.11
C PHE A 215 12.20 19.07 -20.64
N PHE A 216 12.17 17.80 -20.21
CA PHE A 216 11.21 16.80 -20.72
C PHE A 216 9.78 17.04 -20.24
N TYR A 217 9.58 17.70 -19.09
CA TYR A 217 8.23 18.02 -18.60
C TYR A 217 7.54 19.09 -19.44
N TYR A 218 8.27 20.01 -20.09
CA TYR A 218 7.63 20.99 -20.98
C TYR A 218 6.91 20.32 -22.14
N LEU A 219 7.53 19.31 -22.76
CA LEU A 219 6.91 18.52 -23.83
C LEU A 219 5.76 17.65 -23.32
N LEU A 220 5.87 17.09 -22.11
CA LEU A 220 4.79 16.30 -21.50
C LEU A 220 3.61 17.18 -21.07
N ASP A 221 3.87 18.37 -20.54
CA ASP A 221 2.89 19.40 -20.20
C ASP A 221 2.15 19.84 -21.47
N LEU A 222 2.86 20.19 -22.53
CA LEU A 222 2.25 20.53 -23.82
C LEU A 222 1.39 19.37 -24.35
N LYS A 223 1.91 18.14 -24.31
CA LYS A 223 1.14 16.94 -24.70
C LYS A 223 -0.11 16.77 -23.84
N ASN A 224 -0.02 17.04 -22.54
CA ASN A 224 -1.13 16.95 -21.59
C ASN A 224 -2.20 18.01 -21.87
N GLU A 225 -1.79 19.26 -22.13
CA GLU A 225 -2.70 20.35 -22.50
C GLU A 225 -3.40 20.09 -23.83
N ILE A 226 -2.65 19.63 -24.86
CA ILE A 226 -3.22 19.21 -26.14
C ILE A 226 -4.23 18.08 -25.93
N TYR A 227 -3.88 17.07 -25.11
CA TYR A 227 -4.79 15.96 -24.80
C TYR A 227 -6.07 16.44 -24.09
N LYS A 228 -5.95 17.34 -23.10
CA LYS A 228 -7.09 17.96 -22.41
C LYS A 228 -7.97 18.75 -23.38
N PHE A 229 -7.37 19.48 -24.32
CA PHE A 229 -8.08 20.22 -25.37
C PHE A 229 -8.84 19.29 -26.34
N PHE A 230 -8.21 18.20 -26.81
CA PHE A 230 -8.92 17.22 -27.64
C PHE A 230 -10.08 16.55 -26.90
N ILE A 231 -9.91 16.25 -25.61
CA ILE A 231 -11.01 15.74 -24.78
C ILE A 231 -12.13 16.76 -24.65
N SER A 232 -11.82 18.05 -24.46
CA SER A 232 -12.86 19.09 -24.35
C SER A 232 -13.65 19.26 -25.64
N ILE A 233 -13.00 19.14 -26.81
CA ILE A 233 -13.69 19.11 -28.10
C ILE A 233 -14.57 17.86 -28.24
N LYS A 234 -14.04 16.66 -27.93
CA LYS A 234 -14.82 15.42 -27.99
C LYS A 234 -16.07 15.47 -27.11
N ARG A 235 -16.02 16.15 -25.95
CA ARG A 235 -17.21 16.34 -25.09
C ARG A 235 -18.35 17.06 -25.80
N VAL A 236 -18.03 18.04 -26.65
CA VAL A 236 -19.03 18.81 -27.39
C VAL A 236 -19.62 17.98 -28.52
N ILE A 237 -18.79 17.20 -29.21
CA ILE A 237 -19.17 16.48 -30.43
C ILE A 237 -19.83 15.12 -30.12
N LEU A 238 -19.38 14.42 -29.07
CA LEU A 238 -19.78 13.03 -28.74
C LEU A 238 -20.24 12.90 -27.28
N PRO A 239 -21.29 13.62 -26.84
CA PRO A 239 -21.66 13.71 -25.42
C PRO A 239 -22.13 12.38 -24.79
N ARG A 240 -22.43 11.36 -25.59
CA ARG A 240 -22.96 10.05 -25.13
C ARG A 240 -21.89 8.97 -24.90
N GLU A 241 -20.61 9.23 -25.14
CA GLU A 241 -19.56 8.24 -24.83
C GLU A 241 -19.35 8.08 -23.32
N TYR A 242 -19.14 6.83 -22.86
CA TYR A 242 -18.95 6.45 -21.45
C TYR A 242 -17.94 7.34 -20.71
N TYR A 243 -16.85 7.72 -21.38
CA TYR A 243 -15.81 8.57 -20.80
C TYR A 243 -16.34 9.90 -20.33
N HIS A 244 -17.29 10.52 -21.03
CA HIS A 244 -17.72 11.89 -20.76
C HIS A 244 -18.69 11.99 -19.57
N LYS A 245 -19.48 10.95 -19.30
CA LYS A 245 -20.48 10.93 -18.22
C LYS A 245 -19.86 11.03 -16.81
N TYR A 246 -18.64 10.52 -16.66
CA TYR A 246 -17.96 10.40 -15.36
C TYR A 246 -16.80 11.41 -15.17
N MET A 247 -16.59 12.32 -16.12
CA MET A 247 -15.56 13.36 -16.01
C MET A 247 -15.90 14.37 -14.92
N ASN A 248 -14.89 14.84 -14.18
CA ASN A 248 -15.01 15.79 -13.07
C ASN A 248 -15.90 15.36 -11.89
N VAL A 249 -16.29 14.08 -11.82
CA VAL A 249 -16.99 13.53 -10.65
C VAL A 249 -16.03 13.55 -9.45
N LYS A 250 -16.49 14.03 -8.30
CA LYS A 250 -15.70 14.03 -7.05
C LYS A 250 -15.39 12.60 -6.62
N GLU A 251 -14.22 12.40 -5.99
CA GLU A 251 -13.90 11.11 -5.34
C GLU A 251 -14.96 10.81 -4.27
N ILE A 252 -15.44 9.57 -4.24
CA ILE A 252 -16.29 9.08 -3.15
C ILE A 252 -15.39 8.47 -2.09
N VAL A 253 -15.66 8.80 -0.82
CA VAL A 253 -14.91 8.24 0.31
C VAL A 253 -15.75 7.15 0.95
N SER A 254 -15.23 5.93 0.94
CA SER A 254 -15.78 4.79 1.68
C SER A 254 -14.94 4.58 2.94
N LYS A 255 -15.60 4.52 4.09
CA LYS A 255 -14.97 4.34 5.40
C LYS A 255 -15.48 3.06 6.04
N CYS A 256 -14.63 2.45 6.86
CA CYS A 256 -15.03 1.34 7.72
C CYS A 256 -15.65 1.85 9.03
#